data_AF-A0A833ZNU9-F1
#
_entry.id   AF-A0A833ZNU9-F1
#
_cell.length_a   1.000
_cell.length_b   1.000
_cell.length_c   1.000
_cell.angle_alpha   90.00
_cell.angle_beta   90.00
_cell.angle_gamma   90.00
#
_symmetry.space_group_name_H-M   'P 1'
#
loop_
_entity.id
_entity.type
_entity.pdbx_description
1 polymer ?
#
loop_
_entity_poly.entity_id
_entity_poly.type
_entity_poly.pdbx_seq_one_letter_code
_entity_poly.pdbx_strand_id
1 'polypeptide(L)'
;MELLIAFEVTGVTLHTRELQAQLQLSTSSHQDDLRPMTLTLLVDYTLQASLSMVSHRLQSYFGGTVMGESGMKTVEDVGSPLKYEFQVGPMGDGLASLGTLVLGLEWPYEVANGKWLLYPTEITVQGNGSWPCRPPGDLINPLNLTLSVPGDRQSSPQRRRRQLDPGGGQGPPPVTLAAAKKAKSETQLSCGSAHARCVWLECPIPDAPVTTNVTVQARVWNSTFIEDYRDFDRVRVASWATLFLRTSIPTINMENKTVPFSVDIDSELVEELPAEIELWLVLVSVGAGLLLLGIIILLLWKCGFFKRARTRALYEAKRQKAEMKSQPSETERLTEDY
;
A
#
# COMPACT_ATOMS: atom_id res chain seq x y z
N MET A 1 57.25 -36.05 17.77
CA MET A 1 57.51 -34.61 17.96
C MET A 1 56.88 -33.89 16.80
N GLU A 2 56.02 -32.92 17.07
CA GLU A 2 55.44 -32.06 16.04
C GLU A 2 56.12 -30.69 16.14
N LEU A 3 56.54 -30.14 15.01
CA LEU A 3 57.12 -28.79 14.92
C LEU A 3 56.02 -27.85 14.45
N LEU A 4 55.60 -26.93 15.32
CA LEU A 4 54.63 -25.88 15.00
C LEU A 4 55.39 -24.59 14.73
N ILE A 5 55.24 -24.05 13.52
CA ILE A 5 55.79 -22.76 13.11
C ILE A 5 54.63 -21.82 12.86
N ALA A 6 54.52 -20.77 13.68
CA ALA A 6 53.51 -19.73 13.52
C ALA A 6 54.10 -18.56 12.72
N PHE A 7 53.35 -18.10 11.71
CA PHE A 7 53.70 -16.93 10.92
C PHE A 7 52.70 -15.81 11.19
N GLU A 8 53.21 -14.58 11.28
CA GLU A 8 52.40 -13.37 11.15
C GLU A 8 52.57 -12.85 9.73
N VAL A 9 51.46 -12.70 9.01
CA VAL A 9 51.49 -12.24 7.61
C VAL A 9 51.16 -10.76 7.58
N THR A 10 52.03 -9.96 6.97
CA THR A 10 51.82 -8.52 6.77
C THR A 10 51.84 -8.18 5.28
N GLY A 11 51.16 -7.10 4.89
CA GLY A 11 51.18 -6.61 3.49
C GLY A 11 50.37 -7.46 2.49
N VAL A 12 49.42 -8.27 2.95
CA VAL A 12 48.51 -9.01 2.07
C VAL A 12 47.50 -8.00 1.49
N THR A 13 47.48 -7.86 0.16
CA THR A 13 46.56 -6.95 -0.54
C THR A 13 45.46 -7.74 -1.23
N LEU A 14 44.35 -7.08 -1.61
CA LEU A 14 43.26 -7.73 -2.36
C LEU A 14 43.71 -8.39 -3.68
N HIS A 15 44.90 -8.06 -4.20
CA HIS A 15 45.50 -8.70 -5.38
C HIS A 15 46.29 -9.98 -5.07
N THR A 16 46.64 -10.22 -3.81
CA THR A 16 47.43 -11.37 -3.37
C THR A 16 46.55 -12.62 -3.34
N ARG A 17 46.86 -13.60 -4.19
CA ARG A 17 46.07 -14.85 -4.32
C ARG A 17 46.65 -16.03 -3.54
N GLU A 18 47.97 -16.08 -3.46
CA GLU A 18 48.70 -17.14 -2.79
C GLU A 18 49.95 -16.58 -2.12
N LEU A 19 50.35 -17.25 -1.04
CA LEU A 19 51.61 -17.03 -0.36
C LEU A 19 52.42 -18.31 -0.47
N GLN A 20 53.69 -18.18 -0.84
CA GLN A 20 54.59 -19.32 -0.96
C GLN A 20 55.58 -19.29 0.20
N ALA A 21 55.61 -20.37 0.98
CA ALA A 21 56.61 -20.60 2.01
C ALA A 21 57.52 -21.75 1.57
N GLN A 22 58.82 -21.63 1.80
CA GLN A 22 59.77 -22.67 1.45
C GLN A 22 60.47 -23.19 2.70
N LEU A 23 60.44 -24.51 2.89
CA LEU A 23 61.17 -25.20 3.94
C LEU A 23 62.38 -25.90 3.33
N GLN A 24 63.58 -25.48 3.74
CA GLN A 24 64.83 -26.11 3.33
C GLN A 24 65.52 -26.70 4.55
N LEU A 25 65.74 -28.02 4.53
CA LEU A 25 66.49 -28.71 5.56
C LEU A 25 67.99 -28.63 5.25
N SER A 26 68.81 -28.51 6.30
CA SER A 26 70.27 -28.56 6.20
C SER A 26 70.82 -29.52 7.25
N THR A 27 71.83 -30.29 6.87
CA THR A 27 72.56 -31.20 7.77
C THR A 27 74.06 -30.97 7.62
N SER A 28 74.84 -31.37 8.63
CA SER A 28 76.30 -31.30 8.57
C SER A 28 76.96 -32.43 7.75
N SER A 29 76.17 -33.43 7.33
CA SER A 29 76.64 -34.54 6.49
C SER A 29 76.29 -34.28 5.02
N HIS A 30 77.04 -34.90 4.11
CA HIS A 30 76.71 -34.81 2.68
C HIS A 30 75.42 -35.58 2.38
N GLN A 31 74.42 -34.89 1.84
CA GLN A 31 73.13 -35.46 1.43
C GLN A 31 72.74 -34.87 0.07
N ASP A 32 72.54 -35.74 -0.93
CA ASP A 32 72.32 -35.34 -2.33
C ASP A 32 70.84 -35.02 -2.66
N ASP A 33 69.92 -35.30 -1.73
CA ASP A 33 68.47 -35.34 -1.95
C ASP A 33 67.66 -34.34 -1.09
N LEU A 34 68.32 -33.42 -0.38
CA LEU A 34 67.66 -32.36 0.39
C LEU A 34 67.11 -31.24 -0.52
N ARG A 35 65.97 -31.48 -1.16
CA ARG A 35 65.29 -30.47 -1.97
C ARG A 35 64.40 -29.58 -1.10
N PRO A 36 64.32 -28.27 -1.39
CA PRO A 36 63.37 -27.40 -0.69
C PRO A 36 61.94 -27.84 -0.96
N MET A 37 61.11 -27.83 0.08
CA MET A 37 59.68 -28.08 -0.02
C MET A 37 58.94 -26.75 -0.05
N THR A 38 58.19 -26.50 -1.12
CA THR A 38 57.35 -25.31 -1.25
C THR A 38 55.94 -25.62 -0.77
N LEU A 39 55.43 -24.79 0.13
CA LEU A 39 54.07 -24.78 0.63
C LEU A 39 53.34 -23.58 0.02
N THR A 40 52.26 -23.85 -0.72
CA THR A 40 51.37 -22.81 -1.27
C THR A 40 50.18 -22.63 -0.33
N LEU A 41 50.04 -21.44 0.22
CA LEU A 41 48.92 -21.03 1.07
C LEU A 41 47.98 -20.17 0.22
N LEU A 42 46.75 -20.62 0.04
CA LEU A 42 45.74 -19.84 -0.68
C LEU A 42 45.19 -18.73 0.22
N VAL A 43 44.92 -17.57 -0.37
CA VAL A 43 44.40 -16.41 0.33
C VAL A 43 42.95 -16.19 -0.07
N ASP A 44 42.05 -16.23 0.92
CA ASP A 44 40.64 -15.86 0.79
C ASP A 44 40.35 -14.57 1.54
N TYR A 45 39.75 -13.62 0.84
CA TYR A 45 39.35 -12.31 1.33
C TYR A 45 37.85 -12.27 1.60
N THR A 46 37.50 -11.98 2.86
CA THR A 46 36.12 -11.79 3.29
C THR A 46 35.86 -10.31 3.57
N LEU A 47 34.99 -9.70 2.78
CA LEU A 47 34.62 -8.30 2.97
C LEU A 47 33.55 -8.17 4.05
N GLN A 48 33.81 -7.33 5.05
CA GLN A 48 32.84 -7.01 6.10
C GLN A 48 32.18 -5.66 5.82
N ALA A 49 31.07 -5.69 5.08
CA ALA A 49 30.21 -4.52 4.91
C ALA A 49 28.92 -4.65 5.73
N SER A 50 28.33 -3.51 6.10
CA SER A 50 27.06 -3.44 6.81
C SER A 50 26.01 -2.70 5.98
N LEU A 51 24.76 -3.10 6.15
CA LEU A 51 23.59 -2.43 5.58
C LEU A 51 22.62 -2.14 6.72
N SER A 52 22.18 -0.90 6.84
CA SER A 52 21.12 -0.48 7.75
C SER A 52 20.17 0.49 7.07
N MET A 53 19.02 0.71 7.68
CA MET A 53 18.02 1.67 7.22
C MET A 53 17.81 2.71 8.32
N VAL A 54 17.79 4.00 7.96
CA VAL A 54 17.69 5.09 8.94
C VAL A 54 16.32 5.10 9.63
N SER A 55 15.25 4.82 8.89
CA SER A 55 13.89 4.76 9.42
C SER A 55 13.19 3.47 9.00
N HIS A 56 13.00 2.54 9.94
CA HIS A 56 12.40 1.24 9.67
C HIS A 56 10.87 1.28 9.45
N ARG A 57 10.19 2.38 9.82
CA ARG A 57 8.74 2.55 9.63
C ARG A 57 8.45 3.93 9.09
N LEU A 58 8.21 4.00 7.79
CA LEU A 58 7.72 5.22 7.16
C LEU A 58 6.20 5.27 7.29
N GLN A 59 5.67 6.47 7.47
CA GLN A 59 4.23 6.73 7.43
C GLN A 59 3.93 7.67 6.28
N SER A 60 2.87 7.37 5.54
CA SER A 60 2.37 8.20 4.46
C SER A 60 0.84 8.13 4.45
N TYR A 61 0.23 8.82 3.49
CA TYR A 61 -1.21 8.89 3.37
C TYR A 61 -1.63 8.86 1.89
N PHE A 62 -2.87 8.47 1.64
CA PHE A 62 -3.48 8.59 0.31
C PHE A 62 -4.81 9.35 0.39
N GLY A 63 -5.08 10.15 -0.63
CA GLY A 63 -6.27 10.98 -0.73
C GLY A 63 -6.26 11.86 -1.97
N GLY A 64 -7.23 12.76 -2.06
CA GLY A 64 -7.44 13.62 -3.23
C GLY A 64 -8.41 13.00 -4.24
N THR A 65 -8.25 13.35 -5.51
CA THR A 65 -9.11 12.91 -6.61
C THR A 65 -8.37 11.93 -7.50
N VAL A 66 -9.10 10.95 -8.03
CA VAL A 66 -8.56 9.99 -9.00
C VAL A 66 -8.07 10.73 -10.25
N MET A 67 -6.79 10.54 -10.57
CA MET A 67 -6.16 11.06 -11.78
C MET A 67 -5.53 9.92 -12.58
N GLY A 68 -5.82 9.86 -13.88
CA GLY A 68 -5.22 8.87 -14.77
C GLY A 68 -3.76 9.18 -15.09
N GLU A 69 -3.00 8.15 -15.47
CA GLU A 69 -1.56 8.25 -15.78
C GLU A 69 -1.23 9.34 -16.80
N SER A 70 -1.97 9.40 -17.92
CA SER A 70 -1.76 10.40 -18.97
C SER A 70 -2.10 11.84 -18.55
N GLY A 71 -2.79 12.01 -17.42
CA GLY A 71 -3.13 13.32 -16.87
C GLY A 71 -2.04 13.93 -15.99
N MET A 72 -1.09 13.13 -15.51
CA MET A 72 -0.06 13.55 -14.56
C MET A 72 1.07 14.32 -15.27
N LYS A 73 1.52 15.43 -14.69
CA LYS A 73 2.59 16.27 -15.26
C LYS A 73 3.74 16.48 -14.29
N THR A 74 3.42 16.62 -13.01
CA THR A 74 4.41 16.76 -11.95
C THR A 74 4.37 15.54 -11.05
N VAL A 75 5.46 15.31 -10.31
CA VAL A 75 5.47 14.20 -9.35
C VAL A 75 4.43 14.40 -8.25
N GLU A 76 4.07 15.64 -7.90
CA GLU A 76 3.03 15.90 -6.90
C GLU A 76 1.65 15.39 -7.32
N ASP A 77 1.37 15.32 -8.61
CA ASP A 77 0.10 14.78 -9.15
C ASP A 77 -0.06 13.28 -8.86
N VAL A 78 1.05 12.55 -8.64
CA VAL A 78 1.05 11.11 -8.36
C VAL A 78 0.47 10.80 -6.98
N GLY A 79 0.85 11.60 -5.98
CA GLY A 79 0.41 11.42 -4.60
C GLY A 79 1.44 11.79 -3.55
N SER A 80 1.39 11.17 -2.38
CA SER A 80 2.20 11.57 -1.22
C SER A 80 3.67 11.17 -1.35
N PRO A 81 4.62 12.02 -0.92
CA PRO A 81 6.05 11.74 -1.05
C PRO A 81 6.52 10.67 -0.06
N LEU A 82 7.51 9.88 -0.49
CA LEU A 82 8.19 8.85 0.28
C LEU A 82 9.70 9.04 0.13
N LYS A 83 10.43 8.88 1.24
CA LYS A 83 11.89 8.96 1.27
C LYS A 83 12.44 7.80 2.08
N TYR A 84 13.09 6.85 1.40
CA TYR A 84 13.79 5.74 2.02
C TYR A 84 15.28 6.07 2.08
N GLU A 85 15.88 5.90 3.26
CA GLU A 85 17.31 6.16 3.48
C GLU A 85 17.99 4.89 4.00
N PHE A 86 18.95 4.39 3.22
CA PHE A 86 19.77 3.24 3.56
C PHE A 86 21.20 3.71 3.82
N GLN A 87 21.85 3.13 4.82
CA GLN A 87 23.25 3.38 5.13
C GLN A 87 24.06 2.12 4.86
N VAL A 88 25.11 2.29 4.06
CA VAL A 88 26.09 1.25 3.76
C VAL A 88 27.37 1.62 4.51
N GLY A 89 27.81 0.73 5.41
CA GLY A 89 29.00 0.95 6.22
C GLY A 89 30.28 1.03 5.37
N PRO A 90 31.35 1.62 5.92
CA PRO A 90 32.61 1.81 5.21
C PRO A 90 33.22 0.47 4.77
N MET A 91 33.76 0.46 3.56
CA MET A 91 34.44 -0.70 2.98
C MET A 91 35.91 -0.61 3.35
N GLY A 92 36.32 -1.11 4.53
CA GLY A 92 37.73 -1.15 5.04
C GLY A 92 38.81 -0.50 4.15
N ASP A 93 39.64 -1.31 3.50
CA ASP A 93 40.68 -0.86 2.55
C ASP A 93 40.15 -0.65 1.10
N GLY A 94 38.83 -0.52 0.92
CA GLY A 94 38.14 -0.44 -0.37
C GLY A 94 38.15 -1.75 -1.15
N LEU A 95 37.65 -1.77 -2.41
CA LEU A 95 37.77 -2.92 -3.31
C LEU A 95 38.84 -2.73 -4.40
N ALA A 96 39.49 -1.57 -4.46
CA ALA A 96 40.59 -1.26 -5.39
C ALA A 96 40.31 -1.74 -6.84
N SER A 97 39.08 -1.56 -7.32
CA SER A 97 38.56 -2.00 -8.64
C SER A 97 38.35 -3.51 -8.87
N LEU A 98 38.60 -4.35 -7.87
CA LEU A 98 38.46 -5.81 -7.95
C LEU A 98 37.02 -6.30 -7.78
N GLY A 99 36.11 -5.40 -7.42
CA GLY A 99 34.68 -5.66 -7.36
C GLY A 99 33.92 -4.38 -7.08
N THR A 100 32.60 -4.50 -6.98
CA THR A 100 31.71 -3.39 -6.69
C THR A 100 30.60 -3.86 -5.77
N LEU A 101 30.35 -3.12 -4.69
CA LEU A 101 29.17 -3.34 -3.87
C LEU A 101 27.93 -2.84 -4.60
N VAL A 102 26.87 -3.63 -4.57
CA VAL A 102 25.60 -3.30 -5.23
C VAL A 102 24.49 -3.38 -4.19
N LEU A 103 23.73 -2.29 -4.05
CA LEU A 103 22.48 -2.27 -3.32
C LEU A 103 21.35 -2.63 -4.30
N GLY A 104 20.78 -3.82 -4.14
CA GLY A 104 19.58 -4.26 -4.83
C GLY A 104 18.35 -3.96 -3.97
N LEU A 105 17.33 -3.32 -4.56
CA LEU A 105 16.03 -3.14 -3.93
C LEU A 105 14.98 -3.96 -4.69
N GLU A 106 14.25 -4.80 -3.98
CA GLU A 106 13.04 -5.40 -4.50
C GLU A 106 11.92 -4.35 -4.39
N TRP A 107 11.68 -3.60 -5.45
CA TRP A 107 10.82 -2.43 -5.37
C TRP A 107 9.36 -2.77 -5.68
N PRO A 108 8.39 -2.48 -4.79
CA PRO A 108 6.97 -2.76 -5.00
C PRO A 108 6.37 -1.77 -6.01
N TYR A 109 6.46 -2.13 -7.29
CA TYR A 109 6.19 -1.25 -8.43
C TYR A 109 4.71 -1.20 -8.79
N GLU A 110 4.07 -2.36 -8.84
CA GLU A 110 2.67 -2.52 -9.24
C GLU A 110 1.92 -3.43 -8.27
N VAL A 111 0.60 -3.27 -8.20
CA VAL A 111 -0.29 -4.29 -7.63
C VAL A 111 -0.52 -5.43 -8.63
N ALA A 112 -1.06 -6.55 -8.17
CA ALA A 112 -1.33 -7.74 -9.02
C ALA A 112 -2.08 -7.42 -10.34
N ASN A 113 -2.93 -6.39 -10.31
CA ASN A 113 -3.75 -5.93 -11.43
C ASN A 113 -2.99 -5.08 -12.47
N GLY A 114 -1.70 -4.80 -12.25
CA GLY A 114 -0.88 -3.96 -13.14
C GLY A 114 -1.06 -2.46 -12.97
N LYS A 115 -1.77 -2.01 -11.92
CA LYS A 115 -1.80 -0.60 -11.53
C LYS A 115 -0.56 -0.27 -10.69
N TRP A 116 -0.11 0.98 -10.77
CA TRP A 116 0.99 1.51 -9.97
C TRP A 116 0.76 1.38 -8.46
N LEU A 117 1.81 1.02 -7.73
CA LEU A 117 1.81 0.95 -6.27
C LEU A 117 2.68 2.07 -5.67
N LEU A 118 4.01 1.93 -5.73
CA LEU A 118 4.96 2.99 -5.38
C LEU A 118 5.73 3.44 -6.61
N TYR A 119 5.65 4.73 -6.92
CA TYR A 119 6.31 5.33 -8.08
C TYR A 119 7.70 5.87 -7.69
N PRO A 120 8.81 5.25 -8.14
CA PRO A 120 10.15 5.73 -7.83
C PRO A 120 10.48 6.96 -8.68
N THR A 121 10.92 8.05 -8.05
CA THR A 121 11.20 9.33 -8.73
C THR A 121 12.69 9.56 -8.93
N GLU A 122 13.50 9.35 -7.89
CA GLU A 122 14.95 9.48 -7.99
C GLU A 122 15.68 8.63 -6.96
N ILE A 123 16.86 8.14 -7.32
CA ILE A 123 17.77 7.48 -6.39
C ILE A 123 19.08 8.26 -6.39
N THR A 124 19.53 8.66 -5.20
CA THR A 124 20.79 9.38 -5.01
C THR A 124 21.66 8.62 -4.04
N VAL A 125 22.94 8.54 -4.34
CA VAL A 125 23.93 7.92 -3.47
C VAL A 125 24.88 9.01 -3.02
N GLN A 126 25.03 9.14 -1.70
CA GLN A 126 25.77 10.20 -1.03
C GLN A 126 26.89 9.59 -0.18
N GLY A 127 28.14 9.82 -0.57
CA GLY A 127 29.33 9.43 0.18
C GLY A 127 30.29 10.62 0.25
N ASN A 128 31.44 10.52 -0.43
CA ASN A 128 32.36 11.66 -0.63
C ASN A 128 31.85 12.69 -1.66
N GLY A 129 30.73 12.39 -2.31
CA GLY A 129 30.02 13.22 -3.28
C GLY A 129 28.57 12.76 -3.36
N SER A 130 27.79 13.37 -4.25
CA SER A 130 26.42 12.96 -4.54
C SER A 130 26.31 12.63 -6.02
N TRP A 131 25.85 11.42 -6.34
CA TRP A 131 25.60 10.99 -7.71
C TRP A 131 24.23 10.31 -7.83
N PRO A 132 23.53 10.51 -8.96
CA PRO A 132 22.31 9.78 -9.25
C PRO A 132 22.62 8.32 -9.57
N CYS A 133 21.80 7.41 -9.06
CA CYS A 133 21.78 6.02 -9.46
C CYS A 133 20.64 5.80 -10.48
N ARG A 134 20.97 5.15 -11.61
CA ARG A 134 19.99 4.75 -12.62
C ARG A 134 20.09 3.25 -12.87
N PRO A 135 19.21 2.43 -12.27
CA PRO A 135 19.07 1.02 -12.58
C PRO A 135 18.77 0.80 -14.07
N PRO A 136 19.15 -0.36 -14.64
CA PRO A 136 18.80 -0.70 -16.02
C PRO A 136 17.27 -0.83 -16.19
N GLY A 137 16.78 -0.57 -17.41
CA GLY A 137 15.36 -0.78 -17.76
C GLY A 137 14.45 0.44 -17.60
N ASP A 138 15.00 1.64 -17.43
CA ASP A 138 14.25 2.91 -17.33
C ASP A 138 13.12 2.89 -16.29
N LEU A 139 13.39 2.23 -15.15
CA LEU A 139 12.39 2.00 -14.10
C LEU A 139 12.18 3.22 -13.18
N ILE A 140 13.08 4.21 -13.23
CA ILE A 140 13.05 5.41 -12.37
C ILE A 140 12.44 6.56 -13.14
N ASN A 141 11.34 7.10 -12.61
CA ASN A 141 10.54 8.16 -13.25
C ASN A 141 10.23 7.89 -14.74
N PRO A 142 9.69 6.71 -15.12
CA PRO A 142 9.44 6.35 -16.52
C PRO A 142 8.48 7.31 -17.25
N LEU A 143 7.58 7.97 -16.51
CA LEU A 143 6.64 8.95 -17.06
C LEU A 143 7.28 10.33 -17.29
N ASN A 144 8.58 10.47 -16.98
CA ASN A 144 9.34 11.71 -17.11
C ASN A 144 8.64 12.91 -16.44
N LEU A 145 8.06 12.68 -15.26
CA LEU A 145 7.36 13.71 -14.51
C LEU A 145 8.35 14.75 -14.00
N THR A 146 7.89 16.00 -13.99
CA THR A 146 8.70 17.12 -13.49
C THR A 146 8.86 17.05 -11.97
N LEU A 147 10.11 17.08 -11.51
CA LEU A 147 10.46 17.21 -10.10
C LEU A 147 10.39 18.69 -9.72
N SER A 148 9.51 19.07 -8.80
CA SER A 148 9.52 20.44 -8.31
C SER A 148 10.78 20.67 -7.47
N VAL A 149 11.70 21.50 -7.96
CA VAL A 149 12.90 21.88 -7.20
C VAL A 149 12.46 22.72 -6.00
N PRO A 150 12.90 22.42 -4.75
CA PRO A 150 12.49 23.16 -3.54
C PRO A 150 12.90 24.65 -3.47
N GLY A 151 13.31 25.29 -4.57
CA GLY A 151 13.89 26.64 -4.59
C GLY A 151 13.02 27.76 -5.17
N ASP A 152 12.03 27.47 -6.02
CA ASP A 152 11.29 28.52 -6.78
C ASP A 152 9.79 28.55 -6.48
N ARG A 153 9.44 28.51 -5.20
CA ARG A 153 8.17 29.05 -4.72
C ARG A 153 8.46 30.06 -3.63
N GLN A 154 8.57 31.33 -4.02
CA GLN A 154 8.26 32.45 -3.14
C GLN A 154 6.78 32.34 -2.75
N SER A 155 6.49 31.48 -1.78
CA SER A 155 5.19 31.44 -1.14
C SER A 155 5.08 32.66 -0.26
N SER A 156 4.33 33.66 -0.71
CA SER A 156 3.68 34.61 0.18
C SER A 156 2.81 33.80 1.15
N PRO A 157 3.07 33.82 2.47
CA PRO A 157 2.20 33.15 3.41
C PRO A 157 0.97 34.03 3.59
N GLN A 158 -0.06 33.82 2.76
CA GLN A 158 -1.39 34.36 3.04
C GLN A 158 -1.99 33.55 4.19
N ARG A 159 -1.52 33.89 5.40
CA ARG A 159 -2.00 33.42 6.69
C ARG A 159 -3.47 33.84 6.78
N ARG A 160 -4.40 32.96 6.36
CA ARG A 160 -5.82 33.13 6.62
C ARG A 160 -6.06 32.89 8.10
N ARG A 161 -5.83 33.95 8.89
CA ARG A 161 -6.13 34.04 10.31
C ARG A 161 -7.63 33.80 10.45
N ARG A 162 -8.02 32.65 11.01
CA ARG A 162 -9.39 32.43 11.47
C ARG A 162 -9.66 33.47 12.56
N GLN A 163 -10.51 34.45 12.25
CA GLN A 163 -11.08 35.36 13.24
C GLN A 163 -12.06 34.50 14.07
N LEU A 164 -11.79 34.30 15.36
CA LEU A 164 -12.81 33.81 16.28
C LEU A 164 -13.77 34.98 16.54
N ASP A 165 -15.03 34.83 16.14
CA ASP A 165 -16.13 35.63 16.68
C ASP A 165 -16.48 35.13 18.10
N PRO A 166 -16.49 36.00 19.13
CA PRO A 166 -17.03 35.67 20.44
C PRO A 166 -18.51 36.06 20.47
N GLY A 167 -19.38 35.14 20.10
CA GLY A 167 -20.84 35.30 20.21
C GLY A 167 -21.45 34.07 20.86
N GLY A 168 -21.75 34.19 22.15
CA GLY A 168 -22.27 33.10 22.98
C GLY A 168 -23.68 32.63 22.59
N GLY A 169 -23.86 31.32 22.67
CA GLY A 169 -25.16 30.65 22.68
C GLY A 169 -24.97 29.22 23.20
N GLN A 170 -25.44 28.96 24.41
CA GLN A 170 -25.39 27.64 25.04
C GLN A 170 -26.27 26.65 24.27
N GLY A 171 -25.65 25.77 23.48
CA GLY A 171 -26.23 24.49 23.09
C GLY A 171 -25.80 23.41 24.10
N PRO A 172 -26.66 22.40 24.39
CA PRO A 172 -26.28 21.31 25.28
C PRO A 172 -25.07 20.54 24.70
N PRO A 173 -24.18 20.00 25.57
CA PRO A 173 -22.94 19.38 25.11
C PRO A 173 -23.22 18.17 24.24
N PRO A 174 -22.46 17.94 23.16
CA PRO A 174 -22.54 16.67 22.46
C PRO A 174 -21.97 15.60 23.39
N VAL A 175 -22.85 14.73 23.86
CA VAL A 175 -22.45 13.46 24.45
C VAL A 175 -21.89 12.63 23.31
N THR A 176 -20.59 12.76 23.06
CA THR A 176 -19.87 11.82 22.19
C THR A 176 -19.71 10.52 22.98
N LEU A 177 -20.77 9.70 22.97
CA LEU A 177 -20.60 8.27 23.09
C LEU A 177 -19.63 7.89 21.98
N ALA A 178 -18.49 7.30 22.37
CA ALA A 178 -17.49 6.77 21.47
C ALA A 178 -18.18 5.74 20.57
N ALA A 179 -18.69 6.20 19.43
CA ALA A 179 -19.09 5.35 18.34
C ALA A 179 -17.87 4.49 18.04
N ALA A 180 -18.09 3.19 18.12
CA ALA A 180 -17.09 2.17 17.96
C ALA A 180 -16.16 2.56 16.80
N LYS A 181 -14.90 2.85 17.11
CA LYS A 181 -13.85 2.81 16.09
C LYS A 181 -14.02 1.46 15.41
N LYS A 182 -14.54 1.45 14.18
CA LYS A 182 -14.45 0.29 13.30
C LYS A 182 -13.03 -0.25 13.46
N ALA A 183 -12.91 -1.56 13.68
CA ALA A 183 -11.60 -2.19 13.78
C ALA A 183 -10.77 -1.69 12.60
N LYS A 184 -9.62 -1.06 12.88
CA LYS A 184 -8.77 -0.46 11.83
C LYS A 184 -8.54 -1.50 10.75
N SER A 185 -9.17 -1.34 9.60
CA SER A 185 -9.03 -2.31 8.51
C SER A 185 -7.63 -2.15 7.94
N GLU A 186 -6.76 -3.12 8.20
CA GLU A 186 -5.37 -3.13 7.74
C GLU A 186 -5.17 -4.25 6.73
N THR A 187 -4.50 -3.93 5.61
CA THR A 187 -4.06 -4.92 4.63
C THR A 187 -2.56 -4.76 4.37
N GLN A 188 -1.90 -5.86 4.00
CA GLN A 188 -0.46 -5.87 3.76
C GLN A 188 -0.15 -6.36 2.34
N LEU A 189 0.63 -5.57 1.63
CA LEU A 189 1.18 -5.86 0.31
C LEU A 189 2.68 -6.11 0.46
N SER A 190 3.16 -7.26 -0.01
CA SER A 190 4.57 -7.60 0.09
C SER A 190 5.11 -8.21 -1.20
N CYS A 191 6.36 -7.90 -1.52
CA CYS A 191 7.06 -8.54 -2.63
C CYS A 191 7.19 -10.06 -2.39
N GLY A 192 7.13 -10.86 -3.44
CA GLY A 192 7.06 -12.33 -3.35
C GLY A 192 5.67 -12.89 -3.00
N SER A 193 4.68 -12.06 -2.69
CA SER A 193 3.27 -12.47 -2.62
C SER A 193 2.56 -12.24 -3.96
N ALA A 194 1.43 -12.91 -4.18
CA ALA A 194 0.63 -12.72 -5.39
C ALA A 194 -0.01 -11.31 -5.50
N HIS A 195 0.09 -10.47 -4.46
CA HIS A 195 -0.63 -9.20 -4.36
C HIS A 195 0.16 -8.00 -4.88
N ALA A 196 1.49 -8.11 -4.99
CA ALA A 196 2.37 -7.03 -5.48
C ALA A 196 3.39 -7.58 -6.48
N ARG A 197 3.58 -6.86 -7.58
CA ARG A 197 4.63 -7.12 -8.57
C ARG A 197 5.80 -6.19 -8.31
N CYS A 198 6.97 -6.79 -8.13
CA CYS A 198 8.16 -6.05 -7.75
C CYS A 198 9.23 -6.12 -8.84
N VAL A 199 9.97 -5.02 -8.97
CA VAL A 199 11.07 -4.88 -9.92
C VAL A 199 12.39 -4.79 -9.16
N TRP A 200 13.47 -5.23 -9.78
CA TRP A 200 14.79 -5.21 -9.15
C TRP A 200 15.55 -3.94 -9.52
N LEU A 201 15.74 -3.05 -8.54
CA LEU A 201 16.50 -1.80 -8.72
C LEU A 201 17.92 -1.98 -8.21
N GLU A 202 18.90 -1.99 -9.11
CA GLU A 202 20.31 -2.14 -8.76
C GLU A 202 21.05 -0.80 -8.75
N CYS A 203 21.69 -0.50 -7.62
CA CYS A 203 22.54 0.67 -7.46
C CYS A 203 23.97 0.29 -7.06
N PRO A 204 24.94 0.45 -7.97
CA PRO A 204 26.36 0.34 -7.64
C PRO A 204 26.75 1.39 -6.60
N ILE A 205 27.36 0.95 -5.52
CA ILE A 205 27.91 1.79 -4.46
C ILE A 205 29.40 1.96 -4.75
N PRO A 206 29.89 3.19 -4.94
CA PRO A 206 31.31 3.40 -5.16
C PRO A 206 32.08 3.22 -3.86
N ASP A 207 33.35 2.87 -4.02
CA ASP A 207 34.29 2.69 -2.93
C ASP A 207 34.47 4.03 -2.19
N ALA A 208 34.01 4.06 -0.94
CA ALA A 208 34.13 5.22 -0.07
C ALA A 208 34.67 4.78 1.31
N PRO A 209 35.61 5.53 1.89
CA PRO A 209 36.15 5.25 3.23
C PRO A 209 35.17 5.63 4.36
N VAL A 210 34.04 6.24 4.00
CA VAL A 210 32.98 6.70 4.92
C VAL A 210 31.69 5.96 4.64
N THR A 211 30.78 5.94 5.63
CA THR A 211 29.42 5.45 5.44
C THR A 211 28.75 6.16 4.27
N THR A 212 28.19 5.38 3.34
CA THR A 212 27.50 5.89 2.16
C THR A 212 25.99 5.80 2.36
N ASN A 213 25.29 6.91 2.18
CA ASN A 213 23.84 7.01 2.30
C ASN A 213 23.19 6.87 0.91
N VAL A 214 22.29 5.92 0.75
CA VAL A 214 21.47 5.78 -0.45
C VAL A 214 20.07 6.28 -0.13
N THR A 215 19.64 7.33 -0.82
CA THR A 215 18.30 7.89 -0.68
C THR A 215 17.46 7.53 -1.91
N VAL A 216 16.37 6.81 -1.69
CA VAL A 216 15.36 6.52 -2.70
C VAL A 216 14.15 7.40 -2.44
N GLN A 217 13.87 8.30 -3.37
CA GLN A 217 12.65 9.11 -3.36
C GLN A 217 11.61 8.45 -4.25
N ALA A 218 10.39 8.42 -3.76
CA ALA A 218 9.26 7.81 -4.43
C ALA A 218 7.96 8.49 -4.00
N ARG A 219 6.85 8.06 -4.58
CA ARG A 219 5.51 8.54 -4.20
C ARG A 219 4.50 7.40 -4.14
N VAL A 220 3.53 7.57 -3.26
CA VAL A 220 2.32 6.72 -3.23
C VAL A 220 1.47 7.07 -4.44
N TRP A 221 1.02 6.07 -5.20
CA TRP A 221 0.13 6.30 -6.34
C TRP A 221 -1.32 6.45 -5.88
N ASN A 222 -1.74 7.67 -5.56
CA ASN A 222 -3.01 7.93 -4.87
C ASN A 222 -4.22 7.31 -5.59
N SER A 223 -4.28 7.37 -6.93
CA SER A 223 -5.39 6.82 -7.70
C SER A 223 -5.64 5.32 -7.44
N THR A 224 -4.58 4.52 -7.32
CA THR A 224 -4.70 3.08 -7.06
C THR A 224 -5.22 2.84 -5.65
N PHE A 225 -4.73 3.58 -4.66
CA PHE A 225 -5.19 3.43 -3.28
C PHE A 225 -6.63 3.90 -3.09
N ILE A 226 -7.05 4.98 -3.76
CA ILE A 226 -8.43 5.48 -3.73
C ILE A 226 -9.41 4.52 -4.42
N GLU A 227 -9.01 3.87 -5.50
CA GLU A 227 -9.89 2.95 -6.24
C GLU A 227 -9.95 1.55 -5.61
N ASP A 228 -8.79 0.97 -5.29
CA ASP A 228 -8.68 -0.45 -4.96
C ASP A 228 -8.57 -0.69 -3.44
N TYR A 229 -8.20 0.31 -2.64
CA TYR A 229 -7.91 0.17 -1.22
C TYR A 229 -8.67 1.14 -0.30
N ARG A 230 -9.72 1.82 -0.80
CA ARG A 230 -10.52 2.79 -0.05
C ARG A 230 -11.17 2.23 1.22
N ASP A 231 -11.50 0.95 1.23
CA ASP A 231 -12.15 0.28 2.38
C ASP A 231 -11.16 -0.03 3.53
N PHE A 232 -9.86 0.19 3.32
CA PHE A 232 -8.82 -0.02 4.32
C PHE A 232 -8.39 1.31 4.94
N ASP A 233 -8.38 1.37 6.27
CA ASP A 233 -7.82 2.50 7.02
C ASP A 233 -6.31 2.61 6.84
N ARG A 234 -5.64 1.45 6.70
CA ARG A 234 -4.18 1.37 6.54
C ARG A 234 -3.79 0.28 5.56
N VAL A 235 -2.87 0.62 4.66
CA VAL A 235 -2.22 -0.34 3.76
C VAL A 235 -0.73 -0.35 4.09
N ARG A 236 -0.20 -1.49 4.55
CA ARG A 236 1.24 -1.67 4.76
C ARG A 236 1.87 -2.22 3.49
N VAL A 237 2.88 -1.55 2.95
CA VAL A 237 3.70 -2.05 1.85
C VAL A 237 5.07 -2.42 2.38
N ALA A 238 5.48 -3.68 2.24
CA ALA A 238 6.72 -4.22 2.79
C ALA A 238 7.58 -4.90 1.72
N SER A 239 8.89 -4.66 1.77
CA SER A 239 9.85 -5.27 0.87
C SER A 239 11.26 -5.36 1.47
N TRP A 240 12.25 -5.77 0.67
CA TRP A 240 13.61 -6.04 1.08
C TRP A 240 14.64 -5.29 0.23
N ALA A 241 15.71 -4.85 0.89
CA ALA A 241 16.91 -4.34 0.27
C ALA A 241 18.08 -5.26 0.61
N THR A 242 18.89 -5.61 -0.39
CA THR A 242 20.02 -6.53 -0.28
C THR A 242 21.30 -5.86 -0.74
N LEU A 243 22.33 -5.87 0.10
CA LEU A 243 23.69 -5.48 -0.26
C LEU A 243 24.49 -6.74 -0.59
N PHE A 244 25.04 -6.79 -1.78
CA PHE A 244 25.84 -7.92 -2.27
C PHE A 244 27.07 -7.44 -3.04
N LEU A 245 28.05 -8.32 -3.17
CA LEU A 245 29.27 -8.06 -3.90
C LEU A 245 29.18 -8.60 -5.34
N ARG A 246 29.49 -7.75 -6.32
CA ARG A 246 29.70 -8.15 -7.71
C ARG A 246 31.20 -8.10 -8.02
N THR A 247 31.82 -9.26 -8.17
CA THR A 247 33.24 -9.41 -8.51
C THR A 247 33.44 -10.55 -9.50
N SER A 248 34.50 -10.46 -10.32
CA SER A 248 34.97 -11.55 -11.19
C SER A 248 36.06 -12.41 -10.52
N ILE A 249 36.45 -12.08 -9.29
CA ILE A 249 37.55 -12.72 -8.56
C ILE A 249 36.99 -13.66 -7.49
N PRO A 250 37.25 -14.97 -7.59
CA PRO A 250 36.64 -15.96 -6.70
C PRO A 250 37.19 -15.93 -5.27
N THR A 251 38.41 -15.40 -5.07
CA THR A 251 39.06 -15.29 -3.76
C THR A 251 38.48 -14.17 -2.91
N ILE A 252 37.64 -13.30 -3.47
CA ILE A 252 36.98 -12.21 -2.74
C ILE A 252 35.51 -12.57 -2.59
N ASN A 253 35.05 -12.67 -1.34
CA ASN A 253 33.67 -12.99 -1.03
C ASN A 253 33.09 -12.00 0.00
N MET A 254 31.76 -11.97 0.05
CA MET A 254 31.00 -11.18 1.01
C MET A 254 29.69 -11.92 1.29
N GLU A 255 29.28 -11.92 2.55
CA GLU A 255 27.95 -12.37 2.92
C GLU A 255 26.90 -11.31 2.55
N ASN A 256 25.85 -11.70 1.84
CA ASN A 256 24.76 -10.80 1.49
C ASN A 256 24.06 -10.26 2.73
N LYS A 257 23.94 -8.93 2.84
CA LYS A 257 23.23 -8.28 3.94
C LYS A 257 21.86 -7.83 3.48
N THR A 258 20.81 -8.35 4.10
CA THR A 258 19.42 -8.05 3.73
C THR A 258 18.72 -7.34 4.86
N VAL A 259 18.03 -6.24 4.55
CA VAL A 259 17.20 -5.50 5.51
C VAL A 259 15.79 -5.31 4.97
N PRO A 260 14.73 -5.50 5.79
CA PRO A 260 13.38 -5.18 5.38
C PRO A 260 13.14 -3.68 5.46
N PHE A 261 12.34 -3.15 4.52
CA PHE A 261 11.81 -1.80 4.56
C PHE A 261 10.30 -1.82 4.35
N SER A 262 9.58 -0.91 5.02
CA SER A 262 8.13 -0.84 4.89
C SER A 262 7.60 0.57 5.07
N VAL A 263 6.42 0.81 4.51
CA VAL A 263 5.64 2.03 4.70
C VAL A 263 4.21 1.67 5.10
N ASP A 264 3.70 2.33 6.14
CA ASP A 264 2.30 2.33 6.52
C ASP A 264 1.61 3.52 5.81
N ILE A 265 0.65 3.24 4.95
CA ILE A 265 -0.07 4.24 4.15
C ILE A 265 -1.49 4.35 4.68
N ASP A 266 -1.82 5.48 5.31
CA ASP A 266 -3.11 5.72 5.97
C ASP A 266 -4.12 6.41 5.02
N SER A 267 -5.40 6.07 5.14
CA SER A 267 -6.47 6.72 4.39
C SER A 267 -6.79 8.11 4.97
N GLU A 268 -6.75 9.15 4.14
CA GLU A 268 -7.25 10.50 4.47
C GLU A 268 -8.64 10.78 3.87
N LEU A 269 -9.27 9.77 3.27
CA LEU A 269 -10.60 9.92 2.72
C LEU A 269 -11.57 10.17 3.87
N VAL A 270 -12.27 11.30 3.82
CA VAL A 270 -13.34 11.61 4.77
C VAL A 270 -14.42 10.55 4.58
N GLU A 271 -14.55 9.64 5.55
CA GLU A 271 -15.74 8.80 5.63
C GLU A 271 -16.94 9.75 5.77
N GLU A 272 -17.76 9.83 4.74
CA GLU A 272 -19.12 10.30 4.90
C GLU A 272 -19.75 9.35 5.91
N LEU A 273 -19.80 9.76 7.18
CA LEU A 273 -20.53 8.98 8.17
C LEU A 273 -21.90 8.74 7.54
N PRO A 274 -22.36 7.47 7.42
CA PRO A 274 -23.73 7.24 7.02
C PRO A 274 -24.55 8.11 7.97
N ALA A 275 -25.36 9.00 7.42
CA ALA A 275 -26.24 9.82 8.23
C ALA A 275 -27.03 8.82 9.09
N GLU A 276 -26.64 8.65 10.34
CA GLU A 276 -27.39 7.87 11.31
C GLU A 276 -28.66 8.68 11.46
N ILE A 277 -29.66 8.34 10.65
CA ILE A 277 -30.97 8.97 10.73
C ILE A 277 -31.46 8.58 12.12
N GLU A 278 -31.37 9.53 13.04
CA GLU A 278 -31.73 9.30 14.42
C GLU A 278 -33.18 8.81 14.45
N LEU A 279 -33.42 7.62 15.02
CA LEU A 279 -34.70 6.89 14.90
C LEU A 279 -35.94 7.72 15.32
N TRP A 280 -35.76 8.76 16.14
CA TRP A 280 -36.83 9.70 16.48
C TRP A 280 -37.35 10.48 15.26
N LEU A 281 -36.52 10.83 14.27
CA LEU A 281 -36.96 11.49 13.03
C LEU A 281 -37.91 10.60 12.23
N VAL A 282 -37.68 9.29 12.25
CA VAL A 282 -38.61 8.30 11.66
C VAL A 282 -39.94 8.30 12.43
N LEU A 283 -39.91 8.25 13.77
CA LEU A 283 -41.11 8.32 14.61
C LEU A 283 -41.91 9.61 14.40
N VAL A 284 -41.23 10.77 14.33
CA VAL A 284 -41.85 12.07 14.07
C VAL A 284 -42.48 12.11 12.69
N SER A 285 -41.81 11.57 11.67
CA SER A 285 -42.35 11.52 10.29
C SER A 285 -43.61 10.66 10.19
N VAL A 286 -43.63 9.50 10.85
CA VAL A 286 -44.81 8.61 10.89
C VAL A 286 -45.95 9.26 11.67
N GLY A 287 -45.66 9.91 12.80
CA GLY A 287 -46.64 10.64 13.59
C GLY A 287 -47.27 11.79 12.82
N ALA A 288 -46.45 12.61 12.14
CA ALA A 288 -46.91 13.69 11.28
C ALA A 288 -47.76 13.19 10.11
N GLY A 289 -47.36 12.07 9.49
CA GLY A 289 -48.11 11.42 8.41
C GLY A 289 -49.49 10.93 8.86
N LEU A 290 -49.58 10.28 10.03
CA LEU A 290 -50.85 9.84 10.62
C LEU A 290 -51.77 11.02 10.98
N LEU A 291 -51.19 12.10 11.51
CA LEU A 291 -51.94 13.30 11.87
C LEU A 291 -52.52 13.98 10.62
N LEU A 292 -51.70 14.12 9.57
CA LEU A 292 -52.14 14.66 8.28
C LEU A 292 -53.22 13.79 7.63
N LEU A 293 -53.05 12.46 7.65
CA LEU A 293 -54.08 11.52 7.19
C LEU A 293 -55.39 11.70 7.95
N GLY A 294 -55.34 11.82 9.28
CA GLY A 294 -56.50 12.08 10.12
C GLY A 294 -57.24 13.38 9.78
N ILE A 295 -56.49 14.46 9.53
CA ILE A 295 -57.07 15.74 9.08
C ILE A 295 -57.76 15.59 7.73
N ILE A 296 -57.13 14.90 6.78
CA ILE A 296 -57.73 14.66 5.46
C ILE A 296 -59.03 13.86 5.59
N ILE A 297 -59.06 12.81 6.42
CA ILE A 297 -60.29 12.04 6.67
C ILE A 297 -61.37 12.93 7.29
N LEU A 298 -61.03 13.80 8.25
CA LEU A 298 -61.98 14.73 8.84
C LEU A 298 -62.50 15.76 7.82
N LEU A 299 -61.64 16.30 6.96
CA LEU A 299 -62.04 17.20 5.88
C LEU A 299 -62.95 16.49 4.89
N LEU A 300 -62.60 15.28 4.44
CA LEU A 300 -63.44 14.47 3.55
C LEU A 300 -64.79 14.09 4.20
N TRP A 301 -64.82 13.88 5.51
CA TRP A 301 -66.05 13.63 6.27
C TRP A 301 -66.92 14.89 6.37
N LYS A 302 -66.34 16.05 6.69
CA LYS A 302 -67.04 17.34 6.80
C LYS A 302 -67.49 17.90 5.45
N CYS A 303 -66.70 17.69 4.39
CA CYS A 303 -67.05 18.02 3.01
C CYS A 303 -68.04 17.01 2.39
N GLY A 304 -68.50 16.00 3.15
CA GLY A 304 -69.61 15.15 2.75
C GLY A 304 -69.27 14.03 1.77
N PHE A 305 -68.00 13.74 1.52
CA PHE A 305 -67.56 12.70 0.58
C PHE A 305 -67.95 11.27 1.06
N PHE A 306 -68.01 11.05 2.37
CA PHE A 306 -68.49 9.78 2.96
C PHE A 306 -70.01 9.70 3.16
N LYS A 307 -70.80 10.65 2.66
CA LYS A 307 -72.24 10.44 2.48
C LYS A 307 -72.46 9.60 1.24
N ARG A 308 -72.19 8.29 1.35
CA ARG A 308 -72.68 7.32 0.39
C ARG A 308 -74.20 7.44 0.37
N ALA A 309 -74.75 7.92 -0.74
CA ALA A 309 -76.17 7.85 -1.03
C ALA A 309 -76.61 6.41 -0.76
N ARG A 310 -77.45 6.23 0.25
CA ARG A 310 -78.07 4.96 0.58
C ARG A 310 -78.99 4.64 -0.59
N THR A 311 -78.53 3.87 -1.58
CA THR A 311 -79.37 3.30 -2.63
C THR A 311 -80.38 2.38 -1.96
N ARG A 312 -81.51 2.94 -1.53
CA ARG A 312 -82.61 2.25 -0.86
C ARG A 312 -83.93 2.38 -1.63
N ALA A 313 -83.88 2.72 -2.91
CA ALA A 313 -85.09 2.97 -3.72
C ALA A 313 -85.01 2.31 -5.10
N LEU A 314 -84.79 0.99 -5.16
CA LEU A 314 -85.00 0.21 -6.38
C LEU A 314 -85.47 -1.22 -6.09
N TYR A 315 -86.45 -1.36 -5.19
CA TYR A 315 -87.18 -2.63 -4.95
C TYR A 315 -88.70 -2.46 -4.90
N GLU A 316 -89.23 -1.36 -5.43
CA GLU A 316 -90.66 -1.20 -5.63
C GLU A 316 -90.95 -0.68 -7.04
N ALA A 317 -90.96 -1.59 -8.02
CA ALA A 317 -91.88 -1.52 -9.15
C ALA A 317 -91.85 -2.84 -9.95
N LYS A 318 -93.06 -3.33 -10.25
CA LYS A 318 -93.43 -4.38 -11.22
C LYS A 318 -93.38 -5.84 -10.76
N ARG A 319 -94.30 -6.14 -9.84
CA ARG A 319 -95.17 -7.33 -9.97
C ARG A 319 -96.05 -7.17 -11.23
N GLN A 320 -95.50 -7.44 -12.42
CA GLN A 320 -96.33 -7.67 -13.60
C GLN A 320 -96.65 -9.16 -13.71
N LYS A 321 -97.92 -9.45 -13.46
CA LYS A 321 -98.66 -10.65 -13.81
C LYS A 321 -98.24 -11.13 -15.21
N ALA A 322 -97.69 -12.34 -15.31
CA ALA A 322 -97.68 -13.11 -16.54
C ALA A 322 -98.68 -14.26 -16.38
N GLU A 323 -99.90 -14.04 -16.85
CA GLU A 323 -100.72 -15.13 -17.35
C GLU A 323 -100.30 -15.35 -18.80
N MET A 324 -99.78 -16.53 -19.15
CA MET A 324 -100.34 -17.27 -20.28
C MET A 324 -99.86 -18.71 -20.40
N LYS A 325 -100.86 -19.56 -20.60
CA LYS A 325 -100.91 -20.77 -21.42
C LYS A 325 -100.18 -22.02 -20.94
N SER A 326 -101.03 -22.92 -20.45
CA SER A 326 -100.92 -24.36 -20.56
C SER A 326 -100.56 -24.83 -21.97
N GLN A 327 -99.72 -25.86 -22.03
CA GLN A 327 -99.70 -26.83 -23.12
C GLN A 327 -99.50 -28.23 -22.50
N PRO A 328 -100.34 -29.22 -22.84
CA PRO A 328 -100.30 -30.57 -22.26
C PRO A 328 -99.48 -31.53 -23.15
N SER A 329 -98.90 -32.56 -22.54
CA SER A 329 -98.58 -33.90 -23.12
C SER A 329 -97.70 -34.64 -22.10
N GLU A 330 -98.27 -35.51 -21.27
CA GLU A 330 -98.43 -36.96 -21.51
C GLU A 330 -97.11 -37.73 -21.33
N THR A 331 -96.92 -38.35 -20.15
CA THR A 331 -96.61 -39.79 -20.01
C THR A 331 -96.78 -40.20 -18.56
N GLU A 332 -97.90 -40.87 -18.35
CA GLU A 332 -98.22 -41.86 -17.34
C GLU A 332 -97.07 -42.87 -17.14
N ARG A 333 -96.71 -43.19 -15.88
CA ARG A 333 -96.77 -44.56 -15.30
C ARG A 333 -95.80 -44.82 -14.14
N LEU A 334 -96.38 -45.45 -13.11
CA LEU A 334 -95.82 -46.43 -12.16
C LEU A 334 -94.82 -45.87 -11.12
N THR A 335 -94.95 -46.08 -9.81
CA THR A 335 -95.83 -46.96 -9.02
C THR A 335 -95.67 -46.55 -7.55
N GLU A 336 -96.80 -46.40 -6.86
CA GLU A 336 -96.94 -46.66 -5.43
C GLU A 336 -97.20 -48.17 -5.30
N ASP A 337 -96.42 -48.89 -4.49
CA ASP A 337 -96.95 -49.70 -3.38
C ASP A 337 -95.91 -50.65 -2.78
N TYR A 338 -95.99 -50.68 -1.44
CA TYR A 338 -95.58 -51.68 -0.44
C TYR A 338 -94.11 -51.83 -0.03
#